data_AF-V4AJ86-F1
#
_entry.id   AF-V4AJ86-F1
#
_cell.length_a   1.000
_cell.length_b   1.000
_cell.length_c   1.000
_cell.angle_alpha   90.00
_cell.angle_beta   90.00
_cell.angle_gamma   90.00
#
_symmetry.space_group_name_H-M   'P 1'
#
loop_
_entity.id
_entity.type
_entity.pdbx_description
1 polymer ?
#
loop_
_entity_poly.entity_id
_entity_poly.type
_entity_poly.pdbx_seq_one_letter_code
_entity_poly.pdbx_strand_id
1 'polypeptide(L)' 'SSRYKTELCRPFEENGHCKYGDKCQFAHGKQELQNLARHPKYKTDLCRTFHTIGFCPYGPRCHFIHSEEE' A
#
# COMPACT_ATOMS: atom_id res chain seq x y z
N SER A 1 15.25 -5.24 2.63
CA SER A 1 14.11 -4.36 2.94
C SER A 1 12.84 -5.20 2.85
N SER A 2 12.08 -5.37 3.93
CA SER A 2 10.91 -6.29 3.90
C SER A 2 9.72 -5.74 3.10
N ARG A 3 9.86 -4.57 2.46
CA ARG A 3 8.82 -3.89 1.65
C ARG A 3 9.18 -3.81 0.16
N TYR A 4 10.00 -4.74 -0.32
CA TYR A 4 10.36 -4.79 -1.74
C TYR A 4 9.15 -5.24 -2.56
N LYS A 5 8.76 -4.42 -3.54
CA LYS A 5 7.65 -4.63 -4.48
C LYS A 5 6.32 -4.96 -3.80
N THR A 6 6.06 -4.42 -2.62
CA THR A 6 4.80 -4.65 -1.90
C THR A 6 3.71 -3.63 -2.22
N GLU A 7 4.04 -2.64 -3.04
CA GLU A 7 3.15 -1.59 -3.53
C GLU A 7 3.46 -1.35 -5.02
N LEU A 8 2.45 -0.92 -5.78
CA LEU A 8 2.60 -0.59 -7.20
C LEU A 8 3.40 0.70 -7.39
N CYS A 9 4.19 0.73 -8.46
CA CYS A 9 5.00 1.87 -8.87
C CYS A 9 4.11 2.88 -9.60
N ARG A 10 3.77 4.00 -8.95
CA ARG A 10 2.92 5.05 -9.55
C ARG A 10 3.46 5.61 -10.87
N PRO A 11 4.76 5.99 -11.00
CA PRO A 11 5.27 6.50 -12.27
C PRO A 11 5.11 5.50 -13.43
N PHE A 12 5.27 4.20 -13.14
CA PHE A 12 5.10 3.16 -14.13
C PHE A 12 3.63 2.93 -14.47
N GLU A 13 2.73 2.91 -13.49
CA GLU A 13 1.29 2.80 -13.72
C GLU A 13 0.74 3.98 -14.54
N GLU A 14 1.18 5.20 -14.24
CA GLU A 14 0.65 6.41 -14.88
C GLU A 14 1.25 6.65 -16.27
N ASN A 15 2.56 6.41 -16.45
CA ASN A 15 3.27 6.78 -17.67
C ASN A 15 3.82 5.58 -18.46
N GLY A 16 3.66 4.35 -17.96
CA GLY A 16 4.29 3.15 -18.53
C GLY A 16 5.82 3.11 -18.36
N HIS A 17 6.41 4.10 -17.68
CA HIS A 17 7.86 4.25 -17.56
C HIS A 17 8.29 4.59 -16.13
N CYS A 18 9.33 3.92 -15.67
CA CYS A 18 9.97 4.18 -14.38
C CYS A 18 11.46 4.41 -14.57
N LYS A 19 11.95 5.57 -14.09
CA LYS A 19 13.37 5.94 -14.12
C LYS A 19 14.31 4.97 -13.39
N TYR A 20 13.76 4.12 -12.51
CA TYR A 20 14.53 3.15 -11.73
C TYR A 20 14.68 1.79 -12.41
N GLY A 21 13.95 1.52 -13.50
CA GLY A 21 13.98 0.24 -14.22
C GLY A 21 13.83 -0.95 -13.29
N ASP A 22 14.59 -2.02 -13.52
CA ASP A 22 14.55 -3.25 -12.71
C ASP A 22 14.99 -3.07 -11.24
N LYS A 23 15.67 -1.96 -10.94
CA LYS A 23 16.08 -1.60 -9.57
C LYS A 23 14.95 -0.91 -8.79
N CYS A 24 13.79 -0.71 -9.41
CA CYS A 24 12.62 -0.17 -8.73
C CYS A 24 12.25 -1.05 -7.53
N GLN A 25 12.04 -0.40 -6.38
CA GLN A 25 11.60 -1.07 -5.16
C GLN A 25 10.09 -1.27 -5.11
N PHE A 26 9.36 -0.78 -6.11
CA PHE A 26 7.91 -0.92 -6.27
C PHE A 26 7.62 -1.85 -7.44
N ALA A 27 6.44 -2.46 -7.45
CA ALA A 27 6.04 -3.38 -8.51
C ALA A 27 5.58 -2.61 -9.77
N HIS A 28 6.07 -2.98 -10.96
CA HIS A 28 5.59 -2.41 -12.24
C HIS A 28 4.34 -3.16 -12.77
N GLY A 29 3.76 -4.04 -11.98
CA GLY A 29 2.51 -4.72 -12.29
C GLY A 29 2.12 -5.68 -11.18
N LYS A 30 0.92 -6.27 -11.29
CA LYS A 30 0.42 -7.25 -10.31
C LYS A 30 1.29 -8.50 -10.22
N GLN A 31 2.02 -8.84 -11.28
CA GLN A 31 2.93 -9.98 -11.36
C GLN A 31 4.14 -9.81 -10.44
N GLU A 32 4.60 -8.57 -10.26
CA GLU A 32 5.74 -8.25 -9.40
C GLU A 32 5.31 -7.88 -7.97
N LEU A 33 4.00 -7.67 -7.75
CA LEU A 33 3.46 -7.27 -6.47
C LEU A 33 3.55 -8.42 -5.46
N GLN A 34 4.44 -8.26 -4.49
CA GLN A 34 4.63 -9.25 -3.43
C GLN A 34 3.58 -9.10 -2.35
N ASN A 35 2.92 -10.21 -2.03
CA ASN A 35 2.05 -10.29 -0.87
C ASN A 35 2.89 -10.25 0.41
N LEU A 36 2.71 -9.20 1.19
CA LEU A 36 3.24 -9.12 2.54
C LEU A 36 2.48 -10.09 3.43
N ALA A 37 3.18 -10.99 4.12
CA ALA A 37 2.65 -11.62 5.31
C ALA A 37 2.43 -10.52 6.36
N ARG A 38 1.18 -10.07 6.50
CA ARG A 38 0.82 -9.03 7.46
C ARG A 38 0.61 -9.65 8.84
N HIS A 39 0.77 -8.82 9.87
CA HIS A 39 0.46 -9.23 11.24
C HIS A 39 -1.03 -9.65 11.33
N PRO A 40 -1.40 -10.68 12.12
CA PRO A 40 -2.78 -11.15 12.25
C PRO A 40 -3.80 -10.08 12.67
N LYS A 41 -3.33 -9.00 13.31
CA LYS A 41 -4.14 -7.83 13.71
C LYS A 41 -4.19 -6.72 12.64
N TYR A 42 -3.77 -6.99 11.42
CA TYR A 42 -3.89 -6.00 10.35
C TYR A 42 -5.36 -5.84 9.95
N LYS A 43 -5.85 -4.60 9.96
CA LYS A 43 -7.24 -4.26 9.59
C LYS A 43 -8.27 -5.05 10.43
N THR A 44 -7.99 -5.27 11.72
CA THR A 44 -8.96 -5.87 12.67
C THR A 44 -9.72 -4.86 13.51
N ASP A 45 -9.18 -3.64 13.63
CA ASP A 45 -9.72 -2.58 14.49
C ASP A 45 -9.92 -1.29 13.68
N LEU A 46 -10.94 -0.51 14.05
CA LEU A 46 -11.28 0.75 13.39
C LEU A 46 -10.20 1.82 13.61
N CYS A 47 -9.88 2.55 12.55
CA CYS A 47 -8.98 3.70 12.63
C CYS A 47 -9.70 4.88 13.29
N ARG A 48 -9.38 5.14 14.55
CA ARG A 48 -9.96 6.26 15.30
C ARG A 48 -9.78 7.59 14.58
N THR A 49 -8.58 7.87 14.06
CA THR A 49 -8.29 9.14 13.38
C THR A 49 -9.19 9.34 12.17
N PHE A 50 -9.35 8.31 11.33
CA PHE A 50 -10.25 8.38 10.18
C PHE A 50 -11.71 8.55 10.60
N HIS A 51 -12.18 7.76 11.56
CA HIS A 51 -13.60 7.81 11.97
C HIS A 51 -13.95 9.04 12.84
N THR A 52 -12.98 9.72 13.42
CA THR A 52 -13.19 10.97 14.18
C THR A 52 -13.02 12.22 13.32
N ILE A 53 -12.02 12.24 12.44
CA ILE A 53 -11.62 13.45 11.69
C ILE A 53 -12.09 13.37 10.22
N GLY A 54 -12.43 12.17 9.73
CA GLY A 54 -12.72 11.91 8.32
C GLY A 54 -11.47 11.74 7.44
N PHE A 55 -10.28 11.84 8.03
CA PHE A 55 -9.01 11.78 7.31
C PHE A 55 -7.95 11.02 8.12
N CYS A 56 -7.15 10.20 7.45
CA CYS A 56 -6.00 9.53 8.04
C CYS A 56 -4.75 9.80 7.20
N PRO A 57 -3.69 10.38 7.78
CA PRO A 57 -2.46 10.70 7.05
C PRO A 57 -1.72 9.45 6.55
N TYR A 58 -2.02 8.28 7.11
CA TYR A 58 -1.46 7.00 6.66
C TYR A 58 -2.17 6.45 5.42
N GLY A 59 -3.38 6.93 5.09
CA GLY A 59 -4.17 6.47 3.95
C GLY A 59 -4.21 4.95 3.81
N PRO A 60 -3.95 4.38 2.62
CA PRO A 60 -4.01 2.94 2.38
C PRO A 60 -2.92 2.13 3.12
N ARG A 61 -1.93 2.82 3.71
CA ARG A 61 -0.89 2.19 4.54
C ARG A 61 -1.31 2.08 6.00
N CYS A 62 -2.47 2.63 6.38
CA CYS A 62 -2.99 2.47 7.72
C CYS A 62 -3.20 0.99 8.05
N HIS A 63 -2.80 0.59 9.26
CA HIS A 63 -3.01 -0.78 9.73
C HIS A 63 -4.41 -1.01 10.32
N PHE A 64 -5.23 0.03 10.36
CA PHE A 64 -6.59 0.04 10.92
C PHE A 64 -7.63 0.27 9.82
N ILE A 65 -8.86 -0.16 10.07
CA ILE A 65 -9.98 -0.12 9.11
C ILE A 65 -10.43 1.33 8.90
N HIS A 66 -10.63 1.76 7.65
CA HIS A 66 -11.22 3.06 7.29
C HIS A 66 -12.66 2.92 6.76
N SER A 67 -12.91 1.86 6.00
CA SER A 67 -14.23 1.45 5.49
C SER A 67 -14.27 -0.07 5.35
N GLU A 68 -15.46 -0.66 5.22
CA GLU A 68 -15.63 -2.11 4.99
C GLU A 68 -15.09 -2.56 3.62
N GLU A 69 -14.81 -1.61 2.71
CA GLU A 69 -14.37 -1.86 1.34
C GLU A 69 -12.85 -1.74 1.12
N GLU A 70 -12.05 -1.48 2.18
CA GLU A 70 -10.58 -1.31 2.12
C GLU A 70 -9.79 -2.44 2.80
#